data_AF-A0A9Q1QAA8-F1
#
_entry.id   AF-A0A9Q1QAA8-F1
#
_cell.length_a   1.000
_cell.length_b   1.000
_cell.length_c   1.000
_cell.angle_alpha   90.00
_cell.angle_beta   90.00
_cell.angle_gamma   90.00
#
_symmetry.space_group_name_H-M   'P 1'
#
loop_
_entity.id
_entity.type
_entity.pdbx_description
1 polymer ?
#
loop_
_entity_poly.entity_id
_entity_poly.type
_entity_poly.pdbx_seq_one_letter_code
_entity_poly.pdbx_strand_id
1 'polypeptide(L)'
;MVDTWNYPILGNSMYRVAKKLKMLQKPLKALNKDHFGDVTVQFVAAKEKLNSIQFETRTKPYDVQLYTDEDKAWDDYHTWHNRLESFYVQKTKENWLNLGDSNDKISSYQKEDGQWTWDYEEVKQHFIQHYSDFLGVPTVTTEVIKDDIIKIGPGLDITQQLHLIRPFTKQDVKITLFSIPNHKSSGPYGYSSGFFKKSWTVIGDEVSQAMLDFFPTREIACSMEQH
;
A
#
# COMPACT_ATOMS: atom_id res chain seq x y z
N MET A 1 14.68 -15.28 -4.09
CA MET A 1 13.22 -14.99 -4.02
C MET A 1 12.40 -16.22 -4.37
N VAL A 2 12.62 -16.82 -5.54
CA VAL A 2 11.91 -18.03 -6.01
C VAL A 2 12.08 -19.20 -5.03
N ASP A 3 13.30 -19.45 -4.55
CA ASP A 3 13.58 -20.58 -3.64
C ASP A 3 12.83 -20.46 -2.31
N THR A 4 12.75 -19.25 -1.75
CA THR A 4 12.00 -18.99 -0.51
C THR A 4 10.49 -19.11 -0.73
N TRP A 5 9.98 -18.71 -1.90
CA TRP A 5 8.56 -18.76 -2.22
C TRP A 5 8.08 -20.19 -2.52
N ASN A 6 8.95 -21.06 -3.04
CA ASN A 6 8.63 -22.46 -3.32
C ASN A 6 8.61 -23.36 -2.07
N TYR A 7 8.97 -22.83 -0.90
CA TYR A 7 8.93 -23.60 0.34
C TYR A 7 7.49 -24.07 0.65
N PRO A 8 7.25 -25.37 0.87
CA PRO A 8 5.91 -25.89 1.11
C PRO A 8 5.41 -25.44 2.49
N ILE A 9 4.21 -24.84 2.51
CA ILE A 9 3.54 -24.42 3.74
C ILE A 9 2.17 -25.10 3.78
N LEU A 10 1.88 -25.75 4.90
CA LEU A 10 0.58 -26.35 5.17
C LEU A 10 -0.40 -25.30 5.70
N GLY A 11 -1.67 -25.40 5.29
CA GLY A 11 -2.76 -24.52 5.69
C GLY A 11 -3.57 -24.00 4.50
N ASN A 12 -4.59 -23.19 4.79
CA ASN A 12 -5.40 -22.49 3.79
C ASN A 12 -4.50 -21.59 2.90
N SER A 13 -4.89 -21.41 1.63
CA SER A 13 -4.19 -20.57 0.64
C SER A 13 -3.86 -19.16 1.15
N MET A 14 -4.76 -18.50 1.90
CA MET A 14 -4.48 -17.21 2.53
C MET A 14 -3.33 -17.28 3.54
N TYR A 15 -3.33 -18.29 4.41
CA TYR A 15 -2.28 -18.50 5.41
C TYR A 15 -0.93 -18.79 4.74
N ARG A 16 -0.94 -19.59 3.68
CA ARG A 16 0.27 -19.90 2.89
C ARG A 16 0.90 -18.63 2.33
N VAL A 17 0.10 -17.78 1.67
CA VAL A 17 0.56 -16.50 1.12
C VAL A 17 1.11 -15.60 2.23
N ALA A 18 0.38 -15.42 3.32
CA ALA A 18 0.82 -14.57 4.44
C ALA A 18 2.15 -15.04 5.05
N LYS A 19 2.29 -16.34 5.30
CA LYS A 19 3.51 -16.91 5.88
C LYS A 19 4.70 -16.84 4.91
N LYS A 20 4.49 -17.07 3.62
CA LYS A 20 5.53 -16.88 2.60
C LYS A 20 5.98 -15.43 2.47
N LEU A 21 5.05 -14.47 2.53
CA LEU A 21 5.37 -13.04 2.56
C LEU A 21 6.19 -12.68 3.81
N LYS A 22 5.85 -13.24 4.99
CA LYS A 22 6.62 -13.08 6.22
C LYS A 22 8.01 -13.69 6.11
N MET A 23 8.14 -14.88 5.51
CA MET A 23 9.43 -15.53 5.26
C MET A 23 10.31 -14.75 4.29
N LEU A 24 9.73 -14.14 3.24
CA LEU A 24 10.45 -13.31 2.27
C LEU A 24 11.01 -12.01 2.89
N GLN A 25 10.45 -11.56 4.01
CA GLN A 25 10.85 -10.28 4.61
C GLN A 25 12.33 -10.27 5.03
N LYS A 26 12.81 -11.36 5.65
CA LYS A 26 14.22 -11.50 6.08
C LYS A 26 15.21 -11.47 4.91
N PRO A 27 15.10 -12.33 3.88
CA PRO A 27 16.03 -12.31 2.75
C PRO A 27 15.93 -11.03 1.92
N LEU A 28 14.74 -10.40 1.81
CA LEU A 28 14.62 -9.11 1.11
C LEU A 28 15.27 -7.97 1.89
N LYS A 29 15.17 -7.94 3.22
CA LYS A 29 15.92 -6.98 4.05
C LYS A 29 17.42 -7.19 3.93
N ALA A 30 17.88 -8.44 3.90
CA ALA A 30 19.29 -8.78 3.69
C ALA A 30 19.77 -8.35 2.29
N LEU A 31 19.00 -8.66 1.23
CA LEU A 31 19.30 -8.23 -0.13
C LEU A 31 19.33 -6.71 -0.25
N ASN A 32 18.40 -6.00 0.39
CA ASN A 32 18.39 -4.54 0.39
C ASN A 32 19.68 -3.99 1.02
N LYS A 33 20.11 -4.56 2.15
CA LYS A 33 21.35 -4.17 2.83
C LYS A 33 22.60 -4.50 2.00
N ASP A 34 22.61 -5.64 1.32
CA ASP A 34 23.79 -6.15 0.59
C ASP A 34 23.96 -5.50 -0.80
N HIS A 35 22.89 -5.39 -1.58
CA HIS A 35 22.95 -4.89 -2.96
C HIS A 35 22.68 -3.39 -3.09
N PHE A 36 21.81 -2.83 -2.25
CA PHE A 36 21.45 -1.41 -2.34
C PHE A 36 22.11 -0.57 -1.25
N GLY A 37 22.56 -1.20 -0.16
CA GLY A 37 23.19 -0.51 0.96
C GLY A 37 22.28 0.55 1.57
N ASP A 38 22.89 1.52 2.23
CA ASP A 38 22.18 2.75 2.59
C ASP A 38 22.05 3.63 1.35
N VAL A 39 20.81 3.80 0.87
CA VAL A 39 20.48 4.63 -0.31
C VAL A 39 21.04 6.04 -0.15
N THR A 40 21.11 6.55 1.08
CA THR A 40 21.70 7.85 1.40
C THR A 40 23.20 7.86 1.15
N VAL A 41 23.91 6.81 1.56
CA VAL A 41 25.37 6.68 1.35
C VAL A 41 25.68 6.56 -0.13
N GLN A 42 24.91 5.76 -0.87
CA GLN A 42 25.10 5.61 -2.32
C GLN A 42 24.81 6.89 -3.09
N PHE A 43 23.79 7.66 -2.68
CA PHE A 43 23.53 8.98 -3.24
C PHE A 43 24.68 9.96 -2.98
N VAL A 44 25.22 9.99 -1.76
CA VAL A 44 26.37 10.85 -1.42
C VAL A 44 27.58 10.48 -2.29
N ALA A 45 27.91 9.19 -2.40
CA ALA A 45 29.01 8.72 -3.24
C ALA A 45 28.82 9.09 -4.72
N ALA A 46 27.61 8.92 -5.27
CA ALA A 46 27.30 9.30 -6.65
C ALA A 46 27.42 10.82 -6.87
N LYS A 47 26.98 11.63 -5.90
CA LYS A 47 27.10 13.09 -5.93
C LYS A 47 28.56 13.55 -5.87
N GLU A 48 29.37 12.93 -5.01
CA GLU A 48 30.81 13.23 -4.90
C GLU A 48 31.55 12.88 -6.20
N LYS A 49 31.24 11.73 -6.81
CA LYS A 49 31.81 11.31 -8.10
C LYS A 49 31.42 12.27 -9.24
N LEU A 50 30.18 12.74 -9.27
CA LEU A 50 29.75 13.75 -10.25
C LEU A 50 30.52 15.06 -10.06
N ASN A 51 30.68 15.51 -8.80
CA ASN A 51 31.43 16.73 -8.50
C ASN A 51 32.90 16.63 -8.89
N SER A 52 33.55 15.47 -8.66
CA SER A 52 34.96 15.28 -9.04
C SER A 52 35.14 15.31 -10.55
N ILE A 53 34.28 14.61 -11.31
CA ILE A 53 34.33 14.60 -12.77
C ILE A 53 34.05 16.00 -13.33
N GLN A 54 33.06 16.72 -12.80
CA GLN A 54 32.78 18.10 -13.21
C GLN A 54 33.97 19.05 -12.94
N PHE A 55 34.69 18.86 -11.84
CA PHE A 55 35.90 19.61 -11.54
C PHE A 55 37.04 19.30 -12.52
N GLU A 56 37.21 18.03 -12.88
CA GLU A 56 38.19 17.57 -13.87
C GLU A 56 37.87 18.06 -15.29
N THR A 57 36.60 18.01 -15.72
CA THR A 57 36.16 18.54 -17.03
C THR A 57 36.44 20.04 -17.14
N ARG A 58 36.23 20.80 -16.04
CA ARG A 58 36.54 22.25 -15.99
C ARG A 58 38.03 22.55 -16.07
N THR A 59 38.88 21.65 -15.56
CA THR A 59 40.34 21.81 -15.58
C THR A 59 40.99 21.26 -16.85
N LYS A 60 40.32 20.35 -17.57
CA LYS A 60 40.80 19.73 -18.83
C LYS A 60 39.71 19.70 -19.92
N PRO A 61 39.37 20.85 -20.53
CA PRO A 61 38.23 20.96 -21.45
C PRO A 61 38.38 20.26 -22.83
N TYR A 62 39.53 19.62 -23.11
CA TYR A 62 39.79 18.97 -24.40
C TYR A 62 39.73 17.43 -24.34
N ASP A 63 39.40 16.85 -23.19
CA ASP A 63 39.31 15.40 -23.03
C ASP A 63 37.88 14.90 -23.32
N VAL A 64 37.71 14.26 -24.47
CA VAL A 64 36.41 13.70 -24.90
C VAL A 64 35.93 12.57 -23.98
N GLN A 65 36.84 11.83 -23.32
CA GLN A 65 36.42 10.77 -22.39
C GLN A 65 35.79 11.33 -21.12
N LEU A 66 36.27 12.47 -20.63
CA LEU A 66 35.70 13.14 -19.45
C LEU A 66 34.24 13.54 -19.68
N TYR A 67 33.87 13.97 -20.89
CA TYR A 67 32.47 14.26 -21.22
C TYR A 67 31.59 13.00 -21.22
N THR A 68 32.11 11.87 -21.72
CA THR A 68 31.37 10.59 -21.67
C THR A 68 31.23 10.03 -20.27
N ASP A 69 32.21 10.27 -19.40
CA ASP A 69 32.17 9.83 -18.00
C ASP A 69 31.32 10.79 -17.14
N GLU A 70 31.24 12.07 -17.50
CA GLU A 70 30.30 13.04 -16.92
C GLU A 70 28.85 12.63 -17.18
N ASP A 71 28.54 12.20 -18.40
CA ASP A 71 27.19 11.73 -18.78
C ASP A 71 26.78 10.49 -17.97
N LYS A 72 27.66 9.49 -17.87
CA LYS A 72 27.44 8.31 -17.01
C LYS A 72 27.28 8.68 -15.53
N ALA A 73 28.06 9.63 -15.04
CA ALA A 73 27.97 10.08 -13.65
C ALA A 73 26.64 10.81 -13.39
N TRP A 74 26.12 11.53 -14.39
CA TRP A 74 24.79 12.14 -14.35
C TRP A 74 23.67 11.11 -14.32
N ASP A 75 23.76 10.05 -15.12
CA ASP A 75 22.81 8.93 -15.13
C ASP A 75 22.80 8.19 -13.78
N ASP A 76 23.99 7.92 -13.23
CA ASP A 76 24.15 7.31 -11.91
C ASP A 76 23.55 8.21 -10.82
N TYR A 77 23.83 9.53 -10.86
CA TYR A 77 23.28 10.51 -9.93
C TYR A 77 21.76 10.55 -9.98
N HIS A 78 21.16 10.67 -11.17
CA HIS A 78 19.70 10.68 -11.32
C HIS A 78 19.07 9.39 -10.82
N THR A 79 19.70 8.24 -11.10
CA THR A 79 19.22 6.95 -10.62
C THR A 79 19.17 6.89 -9.10
N TRP A 80 20.24 7.30 -8.41
CA TRP A 80 20.28 7.29 -6.95
C TRP A 80 19.41 8.38 -6.33
N HIS A 81 19.31 9.55 -6.95
CA HIS A 81 18.43 10.62 -6.53
C HIS A 81 16.96 10.18 -6.54
N ASN A 82 16.48 9.63 -7.67
CA ASN A 82 15.11 9.12 -7.80
C ASN A 82 14.80 8.00 -6.79
N ARG A 83 15.79 7.15 -6.47
CA ARG A 83 15.67 6.12 -5.43
C ARG A 83 15.56 6.72 -4.04
N LEU A 84 16.35 7.73 -3.73
CA LEU A 84 16.33 8.44 -2.45
C LEU A 84 15.00 9.17 -2.25
N GLU A 85 14.49 9.85 -3.28
CA GLU A 85 13.16 10.47 -3.26
C GLU A 85 12.07 9.44 -3.01
N SER A 86 12.09 8.30 -3.72
CA SER A 86 11.14 7.21 -3.53
C SER A 86 11.19 6.65 -2.10
N PHE A 87 12.39 6.54 -1.51
CA PHE A 87 12.59 6.13 -0.12
C PHE A 87 11.97 7.12 0.87
N TYR A 88 12.21 8.42 0.71
CA TYR A 88 11.61 9.44 1.58
C TYR A 88 10.10 9.54 1.41
N VAL A 89 9.55 9.39 0.20
CA VAL A 89 8.10 9.33 -0.02
C VAL A 89 7.48 8.12 0.69
N GLN A 90 8.16 6.97 0.71
CA GLN A 90 7.69 5.81 1.48
C GLN A 90 7.76 6.06 2.99
N LYS A 91 8.86 6.64 3.48
CA LYS A 91 9.05 6.95 4.90
C LYS A 91 8.04 7.98 5.42
N THR A 92 7.77 9.02 4.65
CA THR A 92 6.76 10.03 4.99
C THR A 92 5.35 9.44 5.00
N LYS A 93 5.02 8.55 4.06
CA LYS A 93 3.75 7.82 4.07
C LYS A 93 3.62 6.87 5.25
N GLU A 94 4.67 6.11 5.57
CA GLU A 94 4.73 5.25 6.75
C GLU A 94 4.53 6.07 8.03
N ASN A 95 5.23 7.20 8.16
CA ASN A 95 5.07 8.12 9.27
C ASN A 95 3.64 8.72 9.33
N TRP A 96 3.07 9.12 8.20
CA TRP A 96 1.71 9.67 8.15
C TRP A 96 0.66 8.64 8.55
N LEU A 97 0.79 7.38 8.09
CA LEU A 97 -0.08 6.28 8.52
C LEU A 97 0.08 6.00 10.02
N ASN A 98 1.32 5.92 10.52
CA ASN A 98 1.58 5.71 11.96
C ASN A 98 1.03 6.84 12.83
N LEU A 99 1.15 8.09 12.37
CA LEU A 99 0.59 9.26 13.06
C LEU A 99 -0.93 9.33 12.94
N GLY A 100 -1.50 8.91 11.81
CA GLY A 100 -2.95 8.79 11.59
C GLY A 100 -3.57 7.73 12.50
N ASP A 101 -3.01 6.52 12.52
CA ASP A 101 -3.47 5.41 13.39
C ASP A 101 -3.22 5.74 14.88
N SER A 102 -2.17 6.50 15.21
CA SER A 102 -1.97 7.01 16.58
C SER A 102 -2.97 8.10 16.98
N ASN A 103 -3.59 8.77 15.99
CA ASN A 103 -4.61 9.80 16.19
C ASN A 103 -6.04 9.23 16.23
N ASP A 104 -6.24 7.92 16.14
CA ASP A 104 -7.55 7.27 16.39
C ASP A 104 -8.06 7.46 17.83
N LYS A 105 -7.27 8.07 18.69
CA LYS A 105 -7.71 8.57 20.00
C LYS A 105 -7.91 10.07 19.92
N ILE A 106 -9.13 10.47 19.60
CA ILE A 106 -9.61 11.78 20.00
C ILE A 106 -9.59 11.77 21.54
N SER A 107 -8.56 12.40 22.10
CA SER A 107 -8.27 12.36 23.53
C SER A 107 -8.99 13.45 24.31
N SER A 108 -9.53 14.45 23.59
CA SER A 108 -10.32 15.51 24.17
C SER A 108 -11.20 16.20 23.13
N TYR A 109 -12.27 16.82 23.59
CA TYR A 109 -13.06 17.76 22.80
C TYR A 109 -13.43 18.97 23.67
N GLN A 110 -13.71 20.09 23.01
CA GLN A 110 -14.22 21.29 23.68
C GLN A 110 -15.74 21.25 23.68
N LYS A 111 -16.34 21.33 24.87
CA LYS A 111 -17.77 21.43 25.07
C LYS A 111 -18.29 22.80 24.61
N GLU A 112 -19.60 22.90 24.40
CA GLU A 112 -20.26 24.16 24.00
C GLU A 112 -20.11 25.29 25.03
N ASP A 113 -19.85 24.95 26.30
CA ASP A 113 -19.56 25.90 27.39
C ASP A 113 -18.10 26.41 27.38
N GLY A 114 -17.28 25.97 26.42
CA GLY A 114 -15.88 26.33 26.26
C GLY A 114 -14.90 25.49 27.09
N GLN A 115 -15.37 24.55 27.92
CA GLN A 115 -14.50 23.68 28.73
C GLN A 115 -13.97 22.49 27.93
N TRP A 116 -12.73 22.09 28.22
CA TRP A 116 -12.11 20.90 27.63
C TRP A 116 -12.34 19.69 28.53
N THR A 117 -12.79 18.57 27.95
CA THR A 117 -12.80 17.27 28.63
C THR A 117 -11.78 16.33 28.02
N TRP A 118 -11.10 15.58 28.88
CA TRP A 118 -10.10 14.57 28.53
C TRP A 118 -10.56 13.16 28.94
N ASP A 119 -11.81 13.02 29.41
CA ASP A 119 -12.37 11.74 29.79
C ASP A 119 -12.77 10.94 28.54
N TYR A 120 -12.18 9.76 28.39
CA TYR A 120 -12.34 8.96 27.18
C TYR A 120 -13.79 8.50 26.96
N GLU A 121 -14.52 8.17 28.04
CA GLU A 121 -15.91 7.74 27.91
C GLU A 121 -16.81 8.92 27.55
N GLU A 122 -16.60 10.09 28.14
CA GLU A 122 -17.31 11.33 27.80
C GLU A 122 -17.04 11.76 26.34
N VAL A 123 -15.79 11.73 25.89
CA VAL A 123 -15.42 12.03 24.50
C VAL A 123 -16.12 11.06 23.55
N LYS A 124 -16.07 9.76 23.83
CA LYS A 124 -16.72 8.74 23.00
C LYS A 124 -18.24 8.93 22.94
N GLN A 125 -18.90 9.16 24.07
CA GLN A 125 -20.36 9.38 24.12
C GLN A 125 -20.75 10.63 23.35
N HIS A 126 -20.00 11.73 23.50
CA HIS A 126 -20.24 12.94 22.73
C HIS A 126 -20.10 12.71 21.22
N PHE A 127 -19.08 11.97 20.78
CA PHE A 127 -18.91 11.62 19.37
C PHE A 127 -20.05 10.75 18.85
N ILE A 128 -20.47 9.73 19.61
CA ILE A 128 -21.61 8.88 19.25
C ILE A 128 -22.88 9.73 19.12
N GLN A 129 -23.15 10.58 20.12
CA GLN A 129 -24.32 11.46 20.12
C GLN A 129 -24.29 12.45 18.96
N HIS A 130 -23.16 13.13 18.76
CA HIS A 130 -22.97 14.11 17.69
C HIS A 130 -23.21 13.48 16.31
N TYR A 131 -22.60 12.33 16.03
CA TYR A 131 -22.79 11.65 14.75
C TYR A 131 -24.16 10.98 14.63
N SER A 132 -24.76 10.53 15.73
CA SER A 132 -26.14 10.02 15.72
C SER A 132 -27.13 11.13 15.39
N ASP A 133 -26.92 12.34 15.91
CA ASP A 133 -27.76 13.51 15.62
C ASP A 133 -27.48 14.06 14.22
N PHE A 134 -26.21 14.10 13.81
CA PHE A 134 -25.77 14.61 12.51
C PHE A 134 -26.15 13.69 11.34
N LEU A 135 -25.92 12.38 11.48
CA LEU A 135 -26.32 11.39 10.46
C LEU A 135 -27.82 11.11 10.49
N GLY A 136 -28.49 11.57 11.55
CA GLY A 136 -29.94 11.69 11.64
C GLY A 136 -30.55 10.74 12.67
N VAL A 137 -31.54 11.29 13.38
CA VAL A 137 -32.56 10.50 14.07
C VAL A 137 -33.24 9.59 13.03
N PRO A 138 -33.56 8.31 13.33
CA PRO A 138 -34.35 7.48 12.45
C PRO A 138 -35.71 8.16 12.25
N THR A 139 -35.78 8.99 11.22
CA THR A 139 -37.04 9.49 10.71
C THR A 139 -37.71 8.24 10.18
N VAL A 140 -38.79 7.83 10.82
CA VAL A 140 -39.68 6.83 10.24
C VAL A 140 -40.04 7.41 8.88
N THR A 141 -39.45 6.87 7.81
CA THR A 141 -39.89 7.11 6.45
C THR A 141 -41.33 6.61 6.41
N THR A 142 -42.27 7.52 6.65
CA THR A 142 -43.71 7.29 6.52
C THR A 142 -44.10 7.09 5.06
N GLU A 143 -43.18 7.38 4.14
CA GLU A 143 -43.33 7.04 2.74
C GLU A 143 -42.68 5.69 2.47
N VAL A 144 -43.53 4.66 2.34
CA VAL A 144 -43.18 3.40 1.68
C VAL A 144 -42.48 3.79 0.38
N ILE A 145 -41.23 3.35 0.21
CA ILE A 145 -40.49 3.54 -1.03
C ILE A 145 -41.38 3.06 -2.16
N LYS A 146 -41.88 3.99 -2.98
CA LYS A 146 -42.81 3.65 -4.07
C LYS A 146 -42.01 2.87 -5.10
N ASP A 147 -42.25 1.57 -5.15
CA ASP A 147 -41.61 0.61 -6.05
C ASP A 147 -41.70 1.08 -7.53
N ASP A 148 -42.77 1.81 -7.84
CA ASP A 148 -43.02 2.46 -9.14
C ASP A 148 -41.94 3.49 -9.51
N ILE A 149 -41.38 4.22 -8.54
CA ILE A 149 -40.32 5.22 -8.75
C ILE A 149 -38.97 4.53 -8.98
N ILE A 150 -38.69 3.43 -8.28
CA ILE A 150 -37.47 2.63 -8.50
C ILE A 150 -37.47 2.05 -9.93
N LYS A 151 -38.63 1.58 -10.41
CA LYS A 151 -38.78 1.01 -11.76
C LYS A 151 -38.65 2.03 -12.90
N ILE A 152 -38.77 3.33 -12.61
CA ILE A 152 -38.57 4.41 -13.60
C ILE A 152 -37.07 4.67 -13.85
N GLY A 153 -36.21 4.35 -12.89
CA GLY A 153 -34.76 4.46 -13.06
C GLY A 153 -34.21 3.42 -14.05
N PRO A 154 -33.05 3.68 -14.69
CA PRO A 154 -32.38 2.69 -15.51
C PRO A 154 -32.03 1.46 -14.65
N GLY A 155 -32.76 0.37 -14.86
CA GLY A 155 -32.50 -0.92 -14.24
C GLY A 155 -31.37 -1.66 -14.95
N LEU A 156 -30.67 -2.51 -14.21
CA LEU A 156 -29.66 -3.38 -14.81
C LEU A 156 -30.34 -4.36 -15.76
N ASP A 157 -29.84 -4.49 -16.98
CA ASP A 157 -30.29 -5.53 -17.88
C ASP A 157 -29.89 -6.93 -17.36
N ILE A 158 -30.51 -7.98 -17.93
CA ILE A 158 -30.24 -9.36 -17.51
C ILE A 158 -28.74 -9.70 -17.65
N THR A 159 -28.07 -9.18 -18.67
CA THR A 159 -26.64 -9.41 -18.90
C THR A 159 -25.79 -8.78 -17.81
N GLN A 160 -26.10 -7.56 -17.38
CA GLN A 160 -25.46 -6.86 -16.28
C GLN A 160 -25.71 -7.56 -14.95
N GLN A 161 -26.94 -8.03 -14.70
CA GLN A 161 -27.27 -8.81 -13.50
C GLN A 161 -26.47 -10.11 -13.44
N LEU A 162 -26.41 -10.86 -14.55
CA LEU A 162 -25.59 -12.07 -14.66
C LEU A 162 -24.09 -11.77 -14.47
N HIS A 163 -23.63 -10.60 -14.93
CA HIS A 163 -22.24 -10.18 -14.74
C HIS A 163 -21.90 -9.90 -13.28
N LEU A 164 -22.85 -9.40 -12.47
CA LEU A 164 -22.63 -9.11 -11.04
C LEU A 164 -22.54 -10.36 -10.17
N ILE A 165 -23.21 -11.45 -10.56
CA ILE A 165 -23.23 -12.71 -9.80
C ILE A 165 -22.21 -13.74 -10.29
N ARG A 166 -21.45 -13.43 -11.34
CA ARG A 166 -20.48 -14.38 -11.89
C ARG A 166 -19.34 -14.64 -10.88
N PRO A 167 -18.82 -15.86 -10.79
CA PRO A 167 -17.63 -16.14 -9.98
C PRO A 167 -16.44 -15.30 -10.44
N PHE A 168 -15.64 -14.83 -9.49
CA PHE A 168 -14.38 -14.17 -9.78
C PHE A 168 -13.40 -15.15 -10.46
N THR A 169 -12.55 -14.61 -11.33
CA THR A 169 -11.49 -15.36 -12.00
C THR A 169 -10.11 -14.87 -11.57
N LYS A 170 -9.06 -15.67 -11.80
CA LYS A 170 -7.67 -15.22 -11.61
C LYS A 170 -7.36 -13.94 -12.40
N GLN A 171 -8.00 -13.78 -13.56
CA GLN A 171 -7.83 -12.60 -14.39
C GLN A 171 -8.47 -11.35 -13.76
N ASP A 172 -9.65 -11.47 -13.14
CA ASP A 172 -10.27 -10.37 -12.40
C ASP A 172 -9.38 -9.93 -11.22
N VAL A 173 -8.78 -10.89 -10.51
CA VAL A 173 -7.81 -10.61 -9.44
C VAL A 173 -6.60 -9.85 -9.98
N LYS A 174 -6.02 -10.31 -11.10
CA LYS A 174 -4.89 -9.64 -11.75
C LYS A 174 -5.23 -8.22 -12.19
N ILE A 175 -6.33 -8.03 -12.91
CA ILE A 175 -6.77 -6.71 -13.40
C ILE A 175 -6.94 -5.75 -12.22
N THR A 176 -7.64 -6.20 -11.18
CA THR A 176 -7.89 -5.41 -9.98
C THR A 176 -6.59 -5.03 -9.26
N LEU A 177 -5.66 -5.97 -9.10
CA LEU A 177 -4.38 -5.67 -8.47
C LEU A 177 -3.53 -4.71 -9.31
N PHE A 178 -3.57 -4.83 -10.64
CA PHE A 178 -2.80 -3.99 -11.55
C PHE A 178 -3.36 -2.57 -11.68
N SER A 179 -4.66 -2.35 -11.42
CA SER A 179 -5.26 -1.02 -11.38
C SER A 179 -4.83 -0.19 -10.16
N ILE A 180 -4.35 -0.84 -9.08
CA ILE A 180 -3.89 -0.16 -7.87
C ILE A 180 -2.57 0.58 -8.15
N PRO A 181 -2.44 1.90 -7.92
CA PRO A 181 -1.19 2.62 -8.11
C PRO A 181 -0.03 2.03 -7.29
N ASN A 182 1.18 1.96 -7.86
CA ASN A 182 2.35 1.31 -7.25
C ASN A 182 2.76 1.89 -5.88
N HIS A 183 2.39 3.14 -5.64
CA HIS A 183 2.76 3.93 -4.47
C HIS A 183 1.63 4.01 -3.42
N LYS A 184 0.57 3.20 -3.55
CA LYS A 184 -0.48 3.07 -2.54
C LYS A 184 0.06 2.33 -1.31
N SER A 185 -0.53 2.60 -0.14
CA SER A 185 -0.08 2.14 1.18
C SER A 185 0.26 0.64 1.21
N SER A 186 1.37 0.32 1.87
CA SER A 186 1.82 -1.05 2.08
C SER A 186 0.93 -1.76 3.11
N GLY A 187 0.66 -3.05 2.89
CA GLY A 187 -0.03 -3.87 3.90
C GLY A 187 0.82 -4.12 5.15
N PRO A 188 0.34 -4.88 6.15
CA PRO A 188 1.01 -5.11 7.44
C PRO A 188 2.44 -5.67 7.33
N TYR A 189 2.79 -6.29 6.20
CA TYR A 189 4.13 -6.83 5.94
C TYR A 189 5.06 -5.87 5.19
N GLY A 190 4.63 -4.65 4.87
CA GLY A 190 5.45 -3.61 4.23
C GLY A 190 5.59 -3.71 2.71
N TYR A 191 4.87 -4.62 2.05
CA TYR A 191 4.90 -4.75 0.58
C TYR A 191 3.91 -3.78 -0.08
N SER A 192 4.39 -3.00 -1.06
CA SER A 192 3.55 -2.15 -1.91
C SER A 192 2.89 -2.96 -3.03
N SER A 193 1.85 -2.41 -3.64
CA SER A 193 1.25 -2.98 -4.87
C SER A 193 2.28 -3.16 -5.99
N GLY A 194 3.29 -2.29 -6.07
CA GLY A 194 4.40 -2.40 -7.02
C GLY A 194 5.21 -3.69 -6.85
N PHE A 195 5.43 -4.16 -5.62
CA PHE A 195 6.07 -5.45 -5.37
C PHE A 195 5.27 -6.60 -5.97
N PHE A 196 3.96 -6.64 -5.74
CA PHE A 196 3.12 -7.72 -6.24
C PHE A 196 3.04 -7.73 -7.77
N LYS A 197 3.00 -6.55 -8.41
CA LYS A 197 3.02 -6.46 -9.87
C LYS A 197 4.34 -6.95 -10.46
N LYS A 198 5.48 -6.52 -9.89
CA LYS A 198 6.82 -6.94 -10.37
C LYS A 198 7.08 -8.44 -10.14
N SER A 199 6.48 -9.00 -9.09
CA SER A 199 6.70 -10.40 -8.68
C SER A 199 5.59 -11.34 -9.16
N TRP A 200 4.64 -10.84 -9.97
CA TRP A 200 3.42 -11.55 -10.34
C TRP A 200 3.67 -12.91 -10.99
N THR A 201 4.74 -13.04 -11.78
CA THR A 201 5.15 -14.30 -12.42
C THR A 201 5.49 -15.41 -11.42
N VAL A 202 5.89 -15.05 -10.19
CA VAL A 202 6.28 -16.01 -9.15
C VAL A 202 5.15 -16.22 -8.14
N ILE A 203 4.46 -15.15 -7.74
CA ILE A 203 3.50 -15.19 -6.63
C ILE A 203 2.04 -15.17 -7.09
N GLY A 204 1.78 -14.79 -8.34
CA GLY A 204 0.44 -14.43 -8.82
C GLY A 204 -0.56 -15.57 -8.76
N ASP A 205 -0.13 -16.81 -9.01
CA ASP A 205 -1.01 -17.97 -8.93
C ASP A 205 -1.50 -18.26 -7.52
N GLU A 206 -0.61 -18.24 -6.53
CA GLU A 206 -0.98 -18.48 -5.13
C GLU A 206 -1.81 -17.33 -4.56
N VAL A 207 -1.47 -16.08 -4.92
CA VAL A 207 -2.27 -14.90 -4.54
C VAL A 207 -3.67 -14.96 -5.15
N SER A 208 -3.78 -15.35 -6.42
CA SER A 208 -5.08 -15.49 -7.07
C SER A 208 -5.90 -16.60 -6.43
N GLN A 209 -5.28 -17.75 -6.12
CA GLN A 209 -5.98 -18.83 -5.44
C GLN A 209 -6.47 -18.40 -4.06
N ALA A 210 -5.64 -17.70 -3.27
CA ALA A 210 -6.04 -17.18 -1.97
C ALA A 210 -7.26 -16.25 -2.04
N MET A 211 -7.32 -15.39 -3.06
CA MET A 211 -8.46 -14.50 -3.27
C MET A 211 -9.72 -15.26 -3.70
N LEU A 212 -9.57 -16.24 -4.60
CA LEU A 212 -10.69 -17.05 -5.08
C LEU A 212 -11.25 -17.98 -4.00
N ASP A 213 -10.43 -18.44 -3.06
CA ASP A 213 -10.88 -19.22 -1.90
C ASP A 213 -11.55 -18.32 -0.86
N PHE A 214 -11.10 -17.07 -0.71
CA PHE A 214 -11.62 -16.13 0.28
C PHE A 214 -13.05 -15.67 0.00
N PHE A 215 -13.38 -15.23 -1.23
CA PHE A 215 -14.69 -14.64 -1.51
C PHE A 215 -15.88 -15.58 -1.24
N PRO A 216 -15.81 -16.88 -1.56
CA PRO A 216 -16.87 -17.84 -1.22
C PRO A 216 -16.92 -18.18 0.27
N THR A 217 -15.78 -18.31 0.94
CA THR A 217 -15.71 -18.77 2.34
C THR A 217 -15.92 -17.64 3.35
N ARG A 218 -15.57 -16.40 2.98
CA ARG A 218 -15.46 -15.22 3.87
C ARG A 218 -14.55 -15.44 5.08
N GLU A 219 -13.74 -16.49 5.05
CA GLU A 219 -12.83 -16.84 6.13
C GLU A 219 -11.50 -16.13 5.93
N ILE A 220 -11.25 -15.09 6.72
CA ILE A 220 -9.90 -14.56 6.88
C ILE A 220 -9.16 -15.54 7.78
N ALA A 221 -8.10 -16.17 7.28
CA ALA A 221 -7.20 -16.93 8.13
C ALA A 221 -6.56 -15.97 9.13
N CYS A 222 -7.13 -15.91 10.34
CA CYS A 222 -6.65 -15.06 11.41
C CYS A 222 -5.19 -15.44 11.68
N SER A 223 -4.30 -14.47 11.53
CA SER A 223 -2.91 -14.60 11.94
C SER A 223 -2.90 -14.96 13.42
N MET A 224 -2.64 -16.23 13.73
CA MET A 224 -2.17 -16.61 15.06
C MET A 224 -0.77 -16.01 15.25
N GLU A 225 -0.73 -14.72 15.54
CA GLU A 225 0.36 -14.09 16.28
C GLU A 225 0.02 -14.26 17.77
N GLN A 226 0.24 -15.47 18.27
CA GLN A 226 0.58 -15.66 19.68
C GLN A 226 2.10 -15.60 19.75
N HIS A 227 2.62 -14.45 20.17
CA HIS A 227 3.60 -14.28 21.24
C HIS A 227 4.04 -12.82 21.35
#